data_AF-A0A8E2ARU9-F1
#
_entry.id   AF-A0A8E2ARU9-F1
#
_cell.length_a   1.000
_cell.length_b   1.000
_cell.length_c   1.000
_cell.angle_alpha   90.00
_cell.angle_beta   90.00
_cell.angle_gamma   90.00
#
_symmetry.space_group_name_H-M   'P 1'
#
loop_
_entity.id
_entity.type
_entity.pdbx_description
1 polymer ?
#
loop_
_entity_poly.entity_id
_entity_poly.type
_entity_poly.pdbx_seq_one_letter_code
_entity_poly.pdbx_strand_id
1 'polypeptide(L)'
;SYRLELSPSLRRRGIHDVFHSSLLRIHEPNDDRLFPGRLDSQISEFDDREGEWAVDRILSHRGIGSDAVFEVQWKAGDRTWVPYATIAHVGALRDYFELLGI
;
A
#
# COMPACT_ATOMS: atom_id res chain seq x y z
N SER A 1 19.78 -2.88 27.57
CA SER A 1 19.17 -2.54 26.27
C SER A 1 20.17 -2.87 25.19
N TYR A 2 19.68 -3.26 24.01
CA TYR A 2 20.49 -3.60 22.84
C TYR A 2 19.97 -2.79 21.65
N ARG A 3 20.87 -2.26 20.81
CA ARG A 3 20.49 -1.45 19.66
C ARG A 3 20.66 -2.23 18.37
N LEU A 4 19.64 -2.21 17.52
CA LEU A 4 19.66 -2.82 16.19
C LEU A 4 19.59 -1.73 15.12
N GLU A 5 20.35 -1.91 14.04
CA GLU A 5 20.18 -1.07 12.87
C GLU A 5 18.88 -1.45 12.15
N LEU A 6 17.90 -0.55 12.21
CA LEU A 6 16.60 -0.74 11.57
C LEU A 6 16.59 -0.17 10.15
N SER A 7 15.89 -0.86 9.25
CA SER A 7 15.62 -0.36 7.90
C SER A 7 14.83 0.97 7.95
N PRO A 8 14.95 1.83 6.92
CA PRO A 8 14.24 3.11 6.89
C PRO A 8 12.72 2.99 7.00
N SER A 9 12.13 1.92 6.46
CA SER A 9 10.69 1.62 6.55
C SER A 9 10.23 1.40 7.98
N LEU A 10 10.96 0.59 8.75
CA LEU A 10 10.65 0.31 10.17
C LEU A 10 10.75 1.58 11.03
N ARG A 11 11.77 2.41 10.79
CA ARG A 11 11.93 3.69 11.50
C ARG A 11 10.81 4.68 11.19
N ARG A 12 10.36 4.75 9.93
CA ARG A 12 9.26 5.65 9.52
C ARG A 12 7.96 5.35 10.26
N ARG A 13 7.75 4.10 10.65
CA ARG A 13 6.59 3.65 11.44
C ARG A 13 6.74 3.84 12.95
N GLY A 14 7.85 4.44 13.41
CA GLY A 14 8.08 4.70 14.82
C GLY A 14 8.57 3.49 15.61
N ILE A 15 9.07 2.43 14.95
CA ILE A 15 9.72 1.33 15.66
C ILE A 15 11.04 1.83 16.22
N HIS A 16 11.21 1.69 17.54
CA HIS A 16 12.44 2.05 18.22
C HIS A 16 13.52 1.01 17.97
N ASP A 17 14.76 1.48 17.78
CA ASP A 17 15.96 0.67 17.57
C ASP A 17 16.46 -0.01 18.85
N VAL A 18 15.83 0.24 19.99
CA VAL A 18 16.25 -0.23 21.32
C VAL A 18 15.38 -1.39 21.79
N PHE A 19 16.01 -2.55 22.02
CA PHE A 19 15.36 -3.78 22.46
C PHE A 19 15.86 -4.22 23.84
N HIS A 20 15.06 -5.03 24.54
CA HIS A 20 15.46 -5.66 25.79
C HIS A 20 16.47 -6.78 25.51
N SER A 21 17.70 -6.63 26.00
CA SER A 21 18.80 -7.56 25.74
C SER A 21 18.54 -8.99 26.24
N SER A 22 17.69 -9.16 27.26
CA SER A 22 17.29 -10.46 27.80
C SER A 22 16.30 -11.22 26.91
N LEU A 23 15.67 -10.54 25.95
CA LEU A 23 14.71 -11.16 25.02
C LEU A 23 15.34 -11.52 23.66
N LEU A 24 16.64 -11.25 23.49
CA LEU A 24 17.35 -11.59 22.27
C LEU A 24 17.44 -13.12 22.13
N ARG A 25 17.27 -13.59 20.90
CA ARG A 25 17.40 -15.01 20.52
C ARG A 25 18.49 -15.14 19.46
N ILE A 26 19.04 -16.33 19.34
CA ILE A 26 19.99 -16.65 18.26
C ILE A 26 19.26 -16.48 16.93
N HIS A 27 19.90 -15.79 15.99
CA HIS A 27 19.36 -15.59 14.65
C HIS A 27 19.37 -16.92 13.88
N GLU A 28 18.20 -17.31 13.38
CA GLU A 28 18.03 -18.43 12.46
C GLU A 28 17.78 -17.85 11.06
N PRO A 29 18.57 -18.22 10.04
CA PRO A 29 18.37 -17.71 8.69
C PRO A 29 17.03 -18.18 8.11
N ASN A 30 16.44 -17.36 7.25
CA ASN A 30 15.18 -17.70 6.58
C ASN A 30 15.34 -18.91 5.65
N ASP A 31 14.38 -19.83 5.67
CA ASP A 31 14.26 -20.88 4.66
C ASP A 31 13.46 -20.33 3.48
N ASP A 32 14.15 -19.90 2.42
CA ASP A 32 13.52 -19.30 1.24
C ASP A 32 12.64 -20.28 0.45
N ARG A 33 12.76 -21.60 0.66
CA ARG A 33 11.89 -22.60 0.02
C ARG A 33 10.52 -22.64 0.69
N LEU A 34 10.47 -22.46 2.01
CA LEU A 34 9.25 -22.47 2.80
C LEU A 34 8.63 -21.07 2.93
N PHE A 35 9.47 -20.02 2.94
CA PHE A 35 9.06 -18.64 3.15
C PHE A 35 9.64 -17.70 2.07
N PRO A 36 9.21 -17.84 0.82
CA PRO A 36 9.63 -16.93 -0.24
C PRO A 36 9.12 -15.51 0.02
N GLY A 37 9.93 -14.50 -0.33
CA GLY A 37 9.47 -13.11 -0.36
C GLY A 37 9.38 -12.39 0.99
N ARG A 38 10.32 -12.64 1.91
CA ARG A 38 10.37 -12.02 3.26
C ARG A 38 11.15 -10.70 3.32
N LEU A 39 11.31 -10.00 2.19
CA LEU A 39 11.87 -8.65 2.19
C LEU A 39 10.86 -7.68 2.82
N ASP A 40 11.35 -6.66 3.53
CA ASP A 40 10.53 -5.59 4.11
C ASP A 40 9.58 -4.96 3.08
N SER A 41 9.98 -4.89 1.81
CA SER A 41 9.18 -4.35 0.71
C SER A 41 8.08 -5.28 0.19
N GLN A 42 8.08 -6.55 0.59
CA GLN A 42 7.14 -7.58 0.13
C GLN A 42 6.14 -7.99 1.22
N ILE A 43 6.38 -7.60 2.47
CA ILE A 43 5.44 -7.81 3.56
C ILE A 43 4.36 -6.71 3.43
N SER A 44 3.15 -7.12 3.01
CA SER A 44 1.97 -6.26 2.72
C SER A 44 1.70 -5.22 3.81
N GLU A 45 2.04 -5.53 5.07
CA GLU A 45 1.93 -4.57 6.16
C GLU A 45 2.71 -3.27 5.92
N PHE A 46 3.84 -3.26 5.20
CA PHE A 46 4.68 -2.06 4.96
C PHE A 46 4.38 -1.31 3.67
N ASP A 47 3.48 -1.82 2.83
CA ASP A 47 3.05 -1.12 1.63
C ASP A 47 1.84 -0.25 1.98
N ASP A 48 2.08 0.97 2.44
CA ASP A 48 1.04 2.00 2.66
C ASP A 48 0.30 2.41 1.35
N ARG A 49 0.45 1.65 0.27
CA ARG A 49 0.02 2.00 -1.10
C ARG A 49 -0.78 0.91 -1.80
N GLU A 50 -1.25 -0.13 -1.11
CA GLU A 50 -1.96 -1.24 -1.75
C GLU A 50 -3.18 -0.75 -2.60
N GLY A 51 -3.79 0.39 -2.24
CA GLY A 51 -4.82 1.06 -3.04
C GLY A 51 -4.33 1.74 -4.33
N GLU A 52 -3.11 2.31 -4.37
CA GLU A 52 -2.54 2.95 -5.56
C GLU A 52 -2.14 1.94 -6.65
N TRP A 53 -1.78 0.70 -6.27
CA TRP A 53 -1.27 -0.28 -7.24
C TRP A 53 -2.35 -1.14 -7.90
N ALA A 54 -3.57 -1.22 -7.35
CA ALA A 54 -4.63 -2.10 -7.85
C ALA A 54 -5.44 -1.49 -9.01
N VAL A 55 -5.54 -0.16 -9.09
CA VAL A 55 -6.31 0.54 -10.12
C VAL A 55 -5.47 0.67 -11.40
N ASP A 56 -6.03 0.28 -12.56
CA ASP A 56 -5.44 0.57 -13.87
C ASP A 56 -5.84 1.96 -14.34
N ARG A 57 -7.16 2.24 -14.40
CA ARG A 57 -7.70 3.54 -14.80
C ARG A 57 -9.15 3.73 -14.38
N ILE A 58 -9.60 4.98 -14.38
CA ILE A 58 -11.01 5.34 -14.29
C ILE A 58 -11.58 5.46 -15.70
N LEU A 59 -12.71 4.81 -15.95
CA LEU A 59 -13.38 4.80 -17.25
C LEU A 59 -14.47 5.88 -17.33
N SER A 60 -15.25 6.04 -16.27
CA SER A 60 -16.39 6.95 -16.23
C SER A 60 -16.76 7.33 -14.79
N HIS A 61 -17.62 8.33 -14.63
CA HIS A 61 -18.22 8.66 -13.33
C HIS A 61 -19.68 9.07 -13.49
N ARG A 62 -20.44 8.99 -12.38
CA ARG A 62 -21.79 9.55 -12.25
C ARG A 62 -21.94 10.20 -10.88
N GLY A 63 -22.76 11.24 -10.81
CA GLY A 63 -22.97 12.02 -9.59
C GLY A 63 -21.99 13.20 -9.53
N ILE A 64 -22.07 13.95 -8.45
CA ILE A 64 -21.32 15.20 -8.26
C ILE A 64 -20.76 15.22 -6.85
N GLY A 65 -19.55 15.77 -6.70
CA GLY A 65 -18.91 15.98 -5.40
C GLY A 65 -18.61 14.68 -4.68
N SER A 66 -18.83 14.67 -3.36
CA SER A 66 -18.52 13.53 -2.48
C SER A 66 -19.39 12.30 -2.73
N ASP A 67 -20.57 12.47 -3.33
CA ASP A 67 -21.53 11.39 -3.58
C ASP A 67 -21.33 10.76 -4.97
N ALA A 68 -20.30 11.20 -5.72
CA ALA A 68 -19.99 10.64 -7.01
C ALA A 68 -19.50 9.18 -6.88
N VAL A 69 -19.85 8.38 -7.87
CA VAL A 69 -19.38 7.02 -8.06
C VAL A 69 -18.61 6.91 -9.36
N PHE A 70 -17.55 6.11 -9.35
CA PHE A 70 -16.61 5.98 -10.45
C PHE A 70 -16.54 4.55 -10.93
N GLU A 71 -16.54 4.37 -12.23
CA GLU A 71 -16.29 3.09 -12.88
C GLU A 71 -14.78 2.88 -12.99
N VAL A 72 -14.28 1.95 -12.19
CA VAL A 72 -12.85 1.66 -12.08
C VAL A 72 -12.54 0.36 -12.81
N GLN A 73 -11.52 0.42 -13.66
CA GLN A 73 -10.86 -0.74 -14.23
C GLN A 73 -9.70 -1.14 -13.32
N TRP A 74 -9.75 -2.36 -12.78
CA TRP A 74 -8.66 -2.92 -11.98
C TRP A 74 -7.60 -3.53 -12.88
N LYS A 75 -6.34 -3.60 -12.40
CA LYS A 75 -5.26 -4.29 -13.12
C LYS A 75 -5.53 -5.78 -13.35
N ALA A 76 -6.36 -6.39 -12.52
CA ALA A 76 -6.83 -7.77 -12.69
C ALA A 76 -7.81 -7.95 -13.87
N GLY A 77 -8.31 -6.85 -14.45
CA GLY A 77 -9.25 -6.86 -15.58
C GLY A 77 -10.71 -6.66 -15.18
N ASP A 78 -11.05 -6.80 -13.90
CA ASP A 78 -12.41 -6.55 -13.40
C ASP A 78 -12.79 -5.07 -13.49
N ARG A 79 -14.11 -4.81 -13.57
CA ARG A 79 -14.69 -3.47 -13.55
C ARG A 79 -15.75 -3.35 -12.47
N THR A 80 -15.65 -2.32 -11.64
CA THR A 80 -16.63 -2.08 -10.57
C THR A 80 -16.91 -0.60 -10.39
N TRP A 81 -18.11 -0.29 -9.92
CA TRP A 81 -18.46 1.05 -9.47
C TRP A 81 -18.10 1.24 -8.01
N VAL A 82 -17.32 2.27 -7.70
CA VAL A 82 -16.86 2.57 -6.34
C VAL A 82 -17.15 4.03 -5.97
N PRO A 83 -17.49 4.32 -4.70
CA PRO A 83 -17.66 5.70 -4.24
C PRO A 83 -16.38 6.52 -4.32
N TYR A 84 -16.51 7.84 -4.51
CA TYR A 84 -15.39 8.79 -4.51
C TYR A 84 -14.46 8.61 -3.30
N ALA A 85 -15.03 8.48 -2.10
CA ALA A 85 -14.26 8.33 -0.86
C ALA A 85 -13.31 7.12 -0.88
N THR A 86 -13.67 6.05 -1.60
CA THR A 86 -12.86 4.84 -1.71
C THR A 86 -11.62 5.05 -2.58
N ILE A 87 -11.67 5.96 -3.55
CA ILE A 87 -10.60 6.18 -4.53
C ILE A 87 -9.97 7.56 -4.48
N ALA A 88 -10.37 8.40 -3.52
CA ALA A 88 -9.90 9.78 -3.37
C ALA A 88 -8.37 9.90 -3.20
N HIS A 89 -7.72 8.84 -2.74
CA HIS A 89 -6.28 8.78 -2.51
C HIS A 89 -5.50 8.13 -3.66
N VAL A 90 -6.18 7.66 -4.71
CA VAL A 90 -5.54 6.91 -5.81
C VAL A 90 -5.09 7.87 -6.91
N GLY A 91 -3.86 7.76 -7.38
CA GLY A 91 -3.30 8.61 -8.45
C GLY A 91 -4.12 8.62 -9.74
N ALA A 92 -4.73 7.49 -10.11
CA ALA A 92 -5.57 7.37 -11.30
C ALA A 92 -6.79 8.33 -11.32
N LEU A 93 -7.23 8.80 -10.15
CA LEU A 93 -8.30 9.81 -10.05
C LEU A 93 -7.83 11.18 -10.49
N ARG A 94 -6.59 11.56 -10.17
CA ARG A 94 -5.99 12.80 -10.65
C ARG A 94 -5.84 12.76 -12.17
N ASP A 95 -5.30 11.68 -12.70
CA ASP A 95 -5.10 11.51 -14.15
C ASP A 95 -6.44 11.61 -14.90
N TYR A 96 -7.51 11.08 -14.30
CA TYR A 96 -8.86 11.21 -14.83
C TYR A 96 -9.39 12.65 -14.85
N PHE A 97 -9.18 13.41 -13.77
CA PHE A 97 -9.56 14.83 -13.72
C PHE A 97 -8.74 15.69 -14.69
N GLU A 98 -7.44 15.42 -14.84
CA GLU A 98 -6.59 16.06 -15.84
C GLU A 98 -7.11 15.83 -17.27
N LEU A 99 -7.56 14.62 -17.60
CA LEU A 99 -8.19 14.31 -18.89
C LEU A 99 -9.52 15.04 -19.10
N LEU A 100 -10.25 15.34 -18.04
CA LEU A 100 -11.49 16.13 -18.08
C LEU A 100 -11.25 17.64 -18.05
N GLY A 101 -10.03 18.09 -17.76
CA GLY A 101 -9.66 19.51 -17.66
C GLY A 101 -10.18 20.20 -16.40
N ILE A 102 -10.35 19.47 -15.29
CA ILE A 102 -10.78 19.97 -13.97
C ILE A 102 -9.73 19.74 -12.90
#